data_AF-X2J1T4-F1
#
_entry.id   AF-X2J1T4-F1
#
_cell.length_a   1.000
_cell.length_b   1.000
_cell.length_c   1.000
_cell.angle_alpha   90.00
_cell.angle_beta   90.00
_cell.angle_gamma   90.00
#
_symmetry.space_group_name_H-M   'P 1'
#
loop_
_entity.id
_entity.type
_entity.pdbx_description
1 polymer ?
#
loop_
_entity_poly.entity_id
_entity_poly.type
_entity_poly.pdbx_seq_one_letter_code
_entity_poly.pdbx_strand_id
1 'polypeptide(L)'
;MPHEQIEVVDGRTRRWEGRKSDLVHAAVEYVLDTGIAELTLRPLGAAIGVSNTTLIRQFGSKDEIIRVVCQQIHGQMVASLSGFWQRSEGRPADVLRALWTLWLAPEYARQFTFLFELY
;
A
#
# COMPACT_ATOMS: atom_id res chain seq x y z
N MET A 1 -34.28 22.25 -17.88
CA MET A 1 -33.57 20.96 -18.04
C MET A 1 -32.07 21.26 -18.07
N PRO A 2 -31.30 21.08 -16.98
CA PRO A 2 -29.86 21.36 -16.99
C PRO A 2 -29.06 20.12 -17.41
N HIS A 3 -28.23 20.36 -18.41
CA HIS A 3 -27.15 19.59 -19.03
C HIS A 3 -26.50 18.49 -18.16
N GLU A 4 -26.69 17.25 -18.58
CA GLU A 4 -25.92 16.07 -18.15
C GLU A 4 -24.53 16.16 -18.82
N GLN A 5 -23.52 16.54 -18.02
CA GLN A 5 -22.13 16.58 -18.44
C GLN A 5 -21.63 15.14 -18.57
N ILE A 6 -21.47 14.66 -19.81
CA ILE A 6 -20.76 13.40 -20.09
C ILE A 6 -19.28 13.68 -19.84
N GLU A 7 -18.82 13.34 -18.65
CA GLU A 7 -17.41 13.32 -18.27
C GLU A 7 -16.70 12.28 -19.14
N VAL A 8 -16.06 12.75 -20.21
CA VAL A 8 -15.20 11.94 -21.07
C VAL A 8 -13.96 11.59 -20.26
N VAL A 9 -14.05 10.53 -19.45
CA VAL A 9 -12.91 9.99 -18.71
C VAL A 9 -11.90 9.46 -19.74
N ASP A 10 -10.89 10.28 -20.02
CA ASP A 10 -9.84 10.06 -20.99
C ASP A 10 -9.20 8.68 -20.80
N GLY A 11 -9.22 7.85 -21.85
CA GLY A 11 -8.66 6.50 -21.83
C GLY A 11 -7.15 6.49 -21.56
N ARG A 12 -6.47 7.62 -21.80
CA ARG A 12 -5.06 7.81 -21.43
C ARG A 12 -4.91 7.92 -19.91
N THR A 13 -5.80 8.64 -19.24
CA THR A 13 -5.83 8.77 -17.78
C THR A 13 -6.12 7.43 -17.13
N ARG A 14 -7.14 6.68 -17.58
CA ARG A 14 -7.40 5.32 -17.06
C ARG A 14 -6.24 4.36 -17.25
N ARG A 15 -5.58 4.37 -18.41
CA ARG A 15 -4.38 3.54 -18.66
C ARG A 15 -3.22 3.94 -17.75
N TRP A 16 -3.07 5.23 -17.49
CA TRP A 16 -2.04 5.77 -16.61
C TRP A 16 -2.32 5.44 -15.14
N GLU A 17 -3.57 5.52 -14.70
CA GLU A 17 -4.05 5.12 -13.37
C GLU A 17 -3.90 3.62 -13.13
N GLY A 18 -4.32 2.78 -14.08
CA GLY A 18 -4.11 1.32 -13.99
C GLY A 18 -2.63 0.98 -13.86
N ARG A 19 -1.78 1.58 -14.69
CA ARG A 19 -0.32 1.37 -14.61
C ARG A 19 0.28 1.92 -13.31
N LYS A 20 -0.26 3.01 -12.75
CA LYS A 20 0.14 3.51 -11.44
C LYS A 20 -0.25 2.53 -10.34
N SER A 21 -1.48 2.04 -10.37
CA SER A 21 -2.03 1.08 -9.40
C SER A 21 -1.23 -0.21 -9.38
N ASP A 22 -0.88 -0.77 -10.53
CA ASP A 22 -0.08 -2.00 -10.63
C ASP A 22 1.31 -1.80 -10.01
N LEU A 23 1.95 -0.64 -10.27
CA LEU A 23 3.25 -0.31 -9.69
C LEU A 23 3.16 -0.05 -8.19
N VAL A 24 2.06 0.53 -7.70
CA VAL A 24 1.82 0.70 -6.25
C VAL A 24 1.69 -0.67 -5.60
N HIS A 25 0.90 -1.56 -6.19
CA HIS A 25 0.71 -2.91 -5.65
C HIS A 25 2.03 -3.66 -5.58
N ALA A 26 2.82 -3.66 -6.66
CA ALA A 26 4.14 -4.28 -6.66
C ALA A 26 5.11 -3.65 -5.65
N ALA A 27 5.05 -2.33 -5.45
CA ALA A 27 5.86 -1.65 -4.44
C ALA A 27 5.42 -1.98 -3.01
N VAL A 28 4.12 -2.19 -2.77
CA VAL A 28 3.61 -2.66 -1.47
C VAL A 28 4.13 -4.06 -1.18
N GLU A 29 4.02 -5.01 -2.11
CA GLU A 29 4.54 -6.37 -1.92
C GLU A 29 6.04 -6.36 -1.62
N TYR A 30 6.82 -5.58 -2.39
CA TYR A 30 8.25 -5.39 -2.13
C TYR A 30 8.52 -4.88 -0.72
N VAL A 31 7.77 -3.87 -0.25
CA VAL A 31 7.93 -3.30 1.10
C VAL A 31 7.50 -4.27 2.20
N LEU A 32 6.48 -5.10 1.97
CA LEU A 32 6.08 -6.13 2.92
C LEU A 32 7.18 -7.20 3.07
N ASP A 33 7.90 -7.51 2.00
CA ASP A 33 8.99 -8.50 2.03
C ASP A 33 10.32 -7.93 2.58
N THR A 34 10.71 -6.73 2.17
CA THR A 34 12.03 -6.16 2.49
C THR A 34 12.02 -5.14 3.63
N GLY A 35 10.85 -4.68 4.03
CA GLY A 35 10.69 -3.54 4.93
C GLY A 35 10.79 -2.19 4.20
N ILE A 36 10.26 -1.13 4.83
CA ILE A 36 10.15 0.20 4.22
C ILE A 36 11.45 1.01 4.26
N ALA A 37 12.34 0.74 5.21
CA ALA A 37 13.62 1.44 5.33
C ALA A 37 14.56 1.12 4.15
N GLU A 38 14.48 -0.12 3.65
CA GLU A 38 15.24 -0.60 2.49
C GLU A 38 14.66 -0.11 1.14
N LEU A 39 13.54 0.62 1.18
CA LEU A 39 12.93 1.16 -0.02
C LEU A 39 13.86 2.20 -0.66
N THR A 40 14.44 1.83 -1.78
CA THR A 40 15.21 2.72 -2.64
C THR A 40 14.82 2.47 -4.10
N LEU A 41 14.85 3.52 -4.93
CA LEU A 41 14.33 3.47 -6.31
C LEU A 41 15.00 2.38 -7.15
N ARG A 42 16.30 2.15 -6.94
CA ARG A 42 17.10 1.20 -7.72
C ARG A 42 16.75 -0.27 -7.40
N PRO A 43 16.80 -0.74 -6.14
CA PRO A 43 16.28 -2.04 -5.72
C PRO A 43 14.80 -2.24 -6.06
N LEU A 44 13.95 -1.25 -5.80
CA LEU A 44 12.53 -1.33 -6.16
C LEU A 44 12.35 -1.54 -7.67
N GLY A 45 13.01 -0.73 -8.50
CA GLY A 45 12.96 -0.85 -9.94
C GLY A 45 13.46 -2.21 -10.44
N ALA A 46 14.55 -2.72 -9.88
CA ALA A 46 15.06 -4.05 -10.19
C ALA A 46 14.08 -5.16 -9.81
N ALA A 47 13.44 -5.06 -8.64
CA ALA A 47 12.50 -6.05 -8.13
C ALA A 47 11.21 -6.12 -8.96
N ILE A 48 10.67 -4.97 -9.39
CA ILE A 48 9.41 -4.90 -10.14
C ILE A 48 9.61 -4.83 -11.67
N GLY A 49 10.86 -4.87 -12.13
CA GLY A 49 11.20 -4.89 -13.56
C GLY A 49 11.06 -3.55 -14.29
N VAL A 50 11.24 -2.42 -13.61
CA VAL A 50 11.15 -1.07 -14.23
C VAL A 50 12.37 -0.21 -13.91
N SER A 51 12.66 0.76 -14.78
CA SER A 51 13.74 1.72 -14.54
C SER A 51 13.39 2.78 -13.50
N ASN A 52 14.41 3.32 -12.82
CA ASN A 52 14.25 4.47 -11.91
C ASN A 52 13.57 5.66 -12.61
N THR A 53 13.91 5.93 -13.86
CA THR A 53 13.27 6.99 -14.66
C THR A 53 11.78 6.75 -14.83
N THR A 54 11.35 5.49 -15.00
CA THR A 54 9.93 5.13 -15.10
C THR A 54 9.21 5.34 -13.77
N LEU A 55 9.83 4.97 -12.66
CA LEU A 55 9.31 5.23 -11.32
C LEU A 55 9.14 6.72 -11.07
N ILE A 56 10.17 7.52 -11.31
CA ILE A 56 10.10 8.99 -11.16
C ILE A 56 9.06 9.59 -12.10
N ARG A 57 8.92 9.09 -13.34
CA ARG A 57 7.88 9.58 -14.26
C ARG A 57 6.46 9.28 -13.75
N GLN A 58 6.26 8.16 -13.06
CA GLN A 58 4.95 7.71 -12.60
C GLN A 58 4.57 8.29 -11.23
N PHE A 59 5.56 8.43 -10.34
CA PHE A 59 5.37 8.82 -8.94
C PHE A 59 5.93 10.21 -8.62
N GLY A 60 6.77 10.80 -9.47
CA GLY A 60 7.39 12.10 -9.22
C GLY A 60 8.61 12.04 -8.31
N SER A 61 8.53 11.36 -7.15
CA SER A 61 9.65 11.27 -6.20
C SER A 61 9.64 9.98 -5.39
N LYS A 62 10.77 9.69 -4.72
CA LYS A 62 10.86 8.60 -3.73
C LYS A 62 9.85 8.79 -2.59
N ASP A 63 9.71 10.02 -2.08
CA ASP A 63 8.81 10.33 -0.98
C ASP A 63 7.34 10.13 -1.37
N GLU A 64 6.96 10.40 -2.63
CA GLU A 64 5.63 10.08 -3.14
C GLU A 64 5.38 8.58 -3.13
N ILE A 65 6.37 7.77 -3.54
CA ILE A 65 6.26 6.31 -3.51
C ILE A 65 6.03 5.84 -2.08
N ILE A 66 6.85 6.30 -1.13
CA ILE A 66 6.70 5.98 0.30
C ILE A 66 5.30 6.35 0.76
N ARG A 67 4.83 7.56 0.47
CA ARG A 67 3.51 8.03 0.91
C ARG A 67 2.38 7.16 0.37
N VAL A 68 2.40 6.87 -0.92
CA VAL A 68 1.34 6.08 -1.57
C VAL A 68 1.36 4.63 -1.07
N VAL A 69 2.54 4.05 -0.88
CA VAL A 69 2.69 2.71 -0.29
C VAL A 69 2.15 2.68 1.14
N CYS A 70 2.53 3.65 1.98
CA CYS A 70 2.02 3.77 3.35
C CYS A 70 0.49 3.95 3.39
N GLN A 71 -0.07 4.78 2.51
CA GLN A 71 -1.51 4.98 2.40
C GLN A 71 -2.23 3.68 2.02
N GLN A 72 -1.67 2.91 1.08
CA GLN A 72 -2.26 1.65 0.66
C GLN A 72 -2.22 0.59 1.77
N ILE A 73 -1.07 0.44 2.45
CA ILE A 73 -0.91 -0.47 3.59
C ILE A 73 -1.89 -0.07 4.72
N HIS A 74 -1.95 1.22 5.05
CA HIS A 74 -2.86 1.71 6.09
C HIS A 74 -4.33 1.47 5.71
N GLY A 75 -4.70 1.73 4.45
CA GLY A 75 -6.04 1.46 3.94
C GLY A 75 -6.44 -0.02 4.03
N GLN A 76 -5.52 -0.92 3.64
CA GLN A 76 -5.72 -2.37 3.78
C GLN A 76 -5.86 -2.79 5.25
N MET A 77 -5.09 -2.20 6.16
CA MET A 77 -5.18 -2.47 7.59
C MET A 77 -6.53 -2.01 8.17
N VAL A 78 -6.99 -0.81 7.82
CA VAL A 78 -8.31 -0.29 8.25
C VAL A 78 -9.45 -1.13 7.69
N ALA A 79 -9.37 -1.55 6.43
CA ALA A 79 -10.36 -2.43 5.81
C ALA A 79 -10.41 -3.80 6.49
N SER A 80 -9.23 -4.39 6.78
CA SER A 80 -9.11 -5.65 7.51
C SER A 80 -9.68 -5.54 8.92
N LEU A 81 -9.38 -4.45 9.64
CA LEU A 81 -9.91 -4.16 10.96
C LEU A 81 -11.44 -4.06 10.95
N SER A 82 -12.00 -3.36 9.97
CA SER A 82 -13.45 -3.25 9.79
C SER A 82 -14.10 -4.62 9.54
N GLY A 83 -13.44 -5.47 8.75
CA GLY A 83 -13.87 -6.85 8.52
C GLY A 83 -13.76 -7.75 9.75
N PHE A 84 -12.75 -7.55 10.60
CA PHE A 84 -12.68 -8.21 11.92
C PHE A 84 -13.78 -7.72 12.84
N TRP A 85 -14.02 -6.41 12.91
CA TRP A 85 -15.07 -5.80 13.73
C TRP A 85 -16.46 -6.37 13.42
N GLN A 86 -16.80 -6.47 12.13
CA GLN A 86 -18.07 -7.06 11.69
C GLN A 86 -18.20 -8.53 12.09
N ARG A 87 -17.12 -9.33 11.95
CA ARG A 87 -17.12 -10.74 12.34
C ARG A 87 -17.16 -10.96 13.85
N SER A 88 -16.64 -10.03 14.62
CA SER A 88 -16.64 -10.07 16.09
C SER A 88 -17.95 -9.56 16.70
N GLU A 89 -18.99 -9.28 15.90
CA GLU A 89 -20.26 -8.70 16.36
C GLU A 89 -20.07 -7.41 17.19
N GLY A 90 -19.01 -6.65 16.90
CA GLY A 90 -18.66 -5.44 17.64
C GLY A 90 -18.08 -5.68 19.05
N ARG A 91 -17.57 -6.87 19.35
CA ARG A 91 -16.88 -7.15 20.63
C ARG A 91 -15.40 -6.74 20.54
N PRO A 92 -14.96 -5.72 21.29
CA PRO A 92 -13.59 -5.20 21.18
C PRO A 92 -12.52 -6.23 21.57
N ALA A 93 -12.82 -7.10 22.55
CA ALA A 93 -11.88 -8.12 23.03
C ALA A 93 -11.53 -9.16 21.95
N ASP A 94 -12.49 -9.54 21.11
CA ASP A 94 -12.28 -10.53 20.07
C ASP A 94 -11.51 -9.94 18.88
N VAL A 95 -11.73 -8.65 18.57
CA VAL A 95 -10.91 -7.90 17.60
C VAL A 95 -9.47 -7.76 18.10
N LEU A 96 -9.27 -7.38 19.36
CA LEU A 96 -7.93 -7.30 19.97
C LEU A 96 -7.21 -8.65 19.95
N ARG A 97 -7.92 -9.75 20.25
CA ARG A 97 -7.34 -11.11 20.20
C ARG A 97 -6.96 -11.51 18.78
N ALA A 98 -7.79 -11.19 17.78
CA ALA A 98 -7.50 -11.45 16.38
C ALA A 98 -6.26 -10.66 15.90
N LEU A 99 -6.18 -9.36 16.22
CA LEU A 99 -5.01 -8.52 15.92
C LEU A 99 -3.75 -9.03 16.61
N TRP A 100 -3.85 -9.39 17.89
CA TRP A 100 -2.74 -9.93 18.67
C TRP A 100 -2.18 -11.23 18.06
N THR A 101 -3.06 -12.10 17.57
CA THR A 101 -2.66 -13.36 16.89
C THR A 101 -1.96 -13.09 15.57
N LEU A 102 -2.45 -12.09 14.82
CA LEU A 102 -1.84 -11.62 13.57
C LEU A 102 -0.43 -11.05 13.80
N TRP A 103 -0.26 -10.23 14.83
CA TRP A 103 1.01 -9.58 15.15
C TRP A 103 2.06 -10.54 15.72
N LEU A 104 1.63 -11.59 16.41
CA LEU A 104 2.52 -12.65 16.92
C LEU A 104 2.91 -13.70 15.88
N ALA A 105 2.34 -13.65 14.67
CA ALA A 105 2.78 -14.52 13.60
C ALA A 105 4.22 -14.13 13.20
N PRO A 106 5.14 -15.12 13.06
CA PRO A 106 6.57 -14.87 12.83
C PRO A 106 6.89 -14.12 11.52
N GLU A 107 5.92 -14.07 10.62
CA GLU A 107 5.94 -13.33 9.36
C GLU A 107 5.82 -11.80 9.60
N TYR A 108 5.01 -11.37 10.58
CA TYR A 108 4.79 -9.96 10.90
C TYR A 108 5.81 -9.38 11.91
N ALA A 109 6.42 -10.23 12.73
CA ALA A 109 7.41 -9.80 13.72
C ALA A 109 8.65 -9.14 13.08
N ARG A 110 9.07 -9.61 11.89
CA ARG A 110 10.21 -9.05 11.15
C ARG A 110 9.90 -7.67 10.54
N GLN A 111 8.63 -7.41 10.21
CA GLN A 111 8.18 -6.18 9.55
C GLN A 111 8.03 -5.01 10.54
N PHE A 112 7.69 -5.28 11.81
CA PHE A 112 7.48 -4.24 12.82
C PHE A 112 8.78 -3.67 13.42
N THR A 113 9.85 -4.47 13.56
CA THR A 113 11.12 -3.98 14.12
C THR A 113 11.67 -2.79 13.32
N PHE A 114 11.50 -2.78 12.00
CA PHE A 114 11.93 -1.69 11.12
C PHE A 114 11.03 -0.45 11.15
N LEU A 115 9.73 -0.59 11.47
CA LEU A 115 8.81 0.54 11.54
C LEU A 115 9.09 1.42 12.77
N PHE A 116 9.55 0.80 13.86
CA PHE A 116 9.93 1.49 15.11
C PHE A 116 11.37 2.03 15.10
N GLU A 117 12.19 1.70 14.10
CA GLU A 117 13.54 2.25 13.94
C GLU A 117 13.52 3.68 13.33
N LEU A 118 12.34 4.16 12.90
CA LEU A 118 12.13 5.49 12.32
C LEU A 118 11.75 6.59 13.35
N TYR A 119 11.78 6.29 14.65
CA TYR A 119 11.56 7.25 15.74
C TYR A 119 12.76 7.33 16.66
#